data_AF-A0A1Q7GMY2-F1
#
_entry.id   AF-A0A1Q7GMY2-F1
#
_cell.length_a   1.000
_cell.length_b   1.000
_cell.length_c   1.000
_cell.angle_alpha   90.00
_cell.angle_beta   90.00
_cell.angle_gamma   90.00
#
_symmetry.space_group_name_H-M   'P 1'
#
loop_
_entity.id
_entity.type
_entity.pdbx_description
1 polymer ?
#
loop_
_entity_poly.entity_id
_entity_poly.type
_entity_poly.pdbx_seq_one_letter_code
_entity_poly.pdbx_strand_id
1 'polypeptide(L)'
;MQITPRELATLQLMMDGKSDREIAVSLGISESSIDTHLRDLFAKLGVTSHTEAIGAATRRGLVGWEEGSRREAASRLRQECKSNHDARAS
;
A
#
# COMPACT_ATOMS: atom_id res chain seq x y z
N MET A 1 13.19 -9.28 -14.15
CA MET A 1 11.76 -9.24 -13.78
C MET A 1 11.40 -7.81 -13.47
N GLN A 2 10.47 -7.20 -14.21
CA GLN A 2 10.12 -5.78 -14.09
C GLN A 2 8.84 -5.60 -13.27
N ILE A 3 8.73 -4.47 -12.57
CA ILE A 3 7.50 -4.06 -11.89
C ILE A 3 6.51 -3.57 -12.94
N THR A 4 5.30 -4.10 -12.92
CA THR A 4 4.23 -3.74 -13.85
C THR A 4 3.53 -2.45 -13.40
N PRO A 5 2.82 -1.75 -14.31
CA PRO A 5 2.05 -0.56 -13.95
C PRO A 5 1.03 -0.80 -12.84
N ARG A 6 0.43 -2.00 -12.81
CA ARG A 6 -0.56 -2.37 -11.78
C ARG A 6 0.09 -2.50 -10.40
N GLU A 7 1.25 -3.15 -10.35
CA GLU A 7 2.03 -3.28 -9.11
C GLU A 7 2.56 -1.93 -8.63
N LEU A 8 2.93 -1.03 -9.56
CA LEU A 8 3.32 0.33 -9.22
C LEU A 8 2.16 1.12 -8.62
N ALA A 9 0.95 1.00 -9.19
CA ALA A 9 -0.25 1.62 -8.63
C ALA A 9 -0.57 1.08 -7.22
N THR A 10 -0.40 -0.24 -7.01
CA THR A 10 -0.52 -0.84 -5.67
C THR A 10 0.47 -0.22 -4.69
N LEU A 11 1.76 -0.07 -5.06
CA LEU A 11 2.77 0.57 -4.21
C LEU A 11 2.44 2.03 -3.86
N GLN A 12 1.89 2.79 -4.81
CA GLN A 12 1.47 4.18 -4.58
C GLN A 12 0.33 4.25 -3.57
N LEU A 13 -0.68 3.39 -3.71
CA LEU A 13 -1.81 3.36 -2.78
C LEU A 13 -1.39 2.87 -1.38
N MET A 14 -0.44 1.95 -1.31
CA MET A 14 0.17 1.55 -0.03
C MET A 14 0.91 2.72 0.64
N MET A 15 1.61 3.55 -0.14
CA MET A 15 2.22 4.78 0.37
C MET A 15 1.20 5.79 0.87
N ASP A 16 0.03 5.87 0.23
CA ASP A 16 -1.07 6.71 0.69
C ASP A 16 -1.68 6.27 2.03
N GLY A 17 -1.23 5.13 2.57
CA GLY A 17 -1.71 4.51 3.80
C GLY A 17 -2.90 3.57 3.60
N LYS A 18 -3.33 3.33 2.35
CA LYS A 18 -4.53 2.54 2.08
C LYS A 18 -4.36 1.08 2.48
N SER A 19 -5.44 0.50 3.02
CA SER A 19 -5.56 -0.92 3.28
C SER A 19 -5.77 -1.74 2.00
N ASP A 20 -5.47 -3.03 2.03
CA ASP A 20 -5.64 -3.94 0.88
C ASP A 20 -7.06 -3.89 0.29
N ARG A 21 -8.07 -3.73 1.15
CA ARG A 21 -9.46 -3.55 0.75
C ARG A 21 -9.69 -2.26 -0.03
N GLU A 22 -9.16 -1.14 0.44
CA GLU A 22 -9.29 0.14 -0.26
C GLU A 22 -8.47 0.18 -1.54
N ILE A 23 -7.33 -0.52 -1.57
CA ILE A 23 -6.53 -0.72 -2.78
C ILE A 23 -7.34 -1.55 -3.78
N ALA A 24 -7.96 -2.64 -3.35
CA ALA A 24 -8.81 -3.49 -4.19
C ALA A 24 -9.94 -2.67 -4.84
N VAL A 25 -10.64 -1.85 -4.04
CA VAL A 25 -11.69 -0.94 -4.51
C VAL A 25 -11.12 0.11 -5.48
N SER A 26 -9.99 0.73 -5.15
CA SER A 26 -9.35 1.75 -5.99
C SER A 26 -8.89 1.19 -7.35
N LEU A 27 -8.50 -0.08 -7.40
CA LEU A 27 -8.05 -0.77 -8.61
C LEU A 27 -9.16 -1.57 -9.31
N GLY A 28 -10.38 -1.59 -8.78
CA GLY A 28 -11.52 -2.32 -9.34
C GLY A 28 -11.34 -3.84 -9.36
N ILE A 29 -10.67 -4.42 -8.35
CA ILE A 29 -10.39 -5.85 -8.24
C ILE A 29 -10.82 -6.42 -6.88
N SER A 30 -10.77 -7.75 -6.75
CA SER A 30 -11.02 -8.42 -5.47
C SER A 30 -9.82 -8.35 -4.53
N GLU A 31 -10.09 -8.42 -3.22
CA GLU A 31 -9.04 -8.51 -2.18
C GLU A 31 -8.14 -9.74 -2.38
N SER A 32 -8.70 -10.87 -2.82
CA SER A 32 -7.93 -12.07 -3.19
C SER A 32 -6.96 -11.83 -4.35
N SER A 33 -7.31 -10.94 -5.29
CA SER A 33 -6.41 -10.54 -6.37
C SER A 33 -5.29 -9.65 -5.84
N ILE A 34 -5.55 -8.83 -4.82
CA ILE A 34 -4.52 -8.03 -4.15
C ILE A 34 -3.49 -8.92 -3.47
N ASP A 35 -3.91 -9.94 -2.71
CA ASP A 35 -2.96 -10.89 -2.07
C ASP A 35 -2.02 -11.52 -3.10
N THR A 36 -2.58 -11.94 -4.25
CA THR A 36 -1.80 -12.52 -5.34
C THR A 36 -0.80 -11.51 -5.92
N HIS A 37 -1.25 -10.29 -6.24
CA HIS A 37 -0.37 -9.24 -6.76
C HIS A 37 0.72 -8.85 -5.74
N LEU A 38 0.39 -8.80 -4.46
CA LEU A 38 1.35 -8.47 -3.39
C LEU A 38 2.40 -9.56 -3.24
N ARG A 39 2.05 -10.85 -3.31
CA ARG A 39 3.03 -11.94 -3.29
C ARG A 39 4.02 -11.83 -4.44
N ASP A 40 3.53 -11.60 -5.65
CA ASP A 40 4.38 -11.46 -6.84
C ASP A 40 5.26 -10.21 -6.74
N LEU A 41 4.68 -9.08 -6.31
CA LEU A 41 5.39 -7.83 -6.08
C LEU A 41 6.48 -7.98 -5.01
N PHE A 42 6.16 -8.63 -3.89
CA PHE A 42 7.07 -8.86 -2.78
C PHE A 42 8.22 -9.78 -3.18
N ALA A 43 7.94 -10.83 -3.94
CA ALA A 43 8.97 -11.69 -4.52
C ALA A 43 9.89 -10.90 -5.46
N LYS A 44 9.36 -10.00 -6.29
CA LYS A 44 10.15 -9.12 -7.17
C LYS A 44 10.98 -8.08 -6.40
N LEU A 45 10.45 -7.59 -5.29
CA LEU A 45 11.14 -6.61 -4.44
C LEU A 45 12.10 -7.28 -3.44
N GLY A 46 11.96 -8.57 -3.17
CA GLY A 46 12.73 -9.30 -2.16
C GLY A 46 12.38 -8.87 -0.73
N VAL A 47 11.09 -8.65 -0.47
CA VAL A 47 10.55 -8.13 0.80
C VAL A 47 9.42 -9.03 1.29
N THR A 48 8.97 -8.84 2.52
CA THR A 48 7.93 -9.69 3.14
C THR A 48 6.76 -8.91 3.74
N SER A 49 6.84 -7.57 3.76
CA SER A 49 5.80 -6.72 4.33
C SER A 49 5.56 -5.46 3.53
N HIS A 50 4.39 -4.82 3.76
CA HIS A 50 4.05 -3.54 3.16
C HIS A 50 5.08 -2.45 3.44
N THR A 51 5.50 -2.31 4.70
CA THR A 51 6.50 -1.31 5.09
C THR A 51 7.84 -1.57 4.40
N GLU A 52 8.28 -2.82 4.33
CA GLU A 52 9.50 -3.18 3.60
C GLU A 52 9.37 -2.92 2.11
N ALA A 53 8.21 -3.20 1.51
CA ALA A 53 7.94 -2.94 0.10
C ALA A 53 7.98 -1.45 -0.23
N ILE A 54 7.33 -0.60 0.58
CA ILE A 54 7.39 0.86 0.45
C ILE A 54 8.84 1.33 0.60
N GLY A 55 9.56 0.85 1.61
CA GLY A 55 10.96 1.22 1.84
C GLY A 55 11.87 0.78 0.68
N ALA A 56 11.70 -0.44 0.17
CA ALA A 56 12.46 -0.95 -0.95
C ALA A 56 12.15 -0.20 -2.24
N ALA A 57 10.87 0.08 -2.52
CA ALA A 57 10.43 0.81 -3.68
C ALA A 57 10.93 2.27 -3.64
N THR A 58 10.93 2.90 -2.47
CA THR A 58 11.51 4.24 -2.25
C THR A 58 13.01 4.24 -2.50
N ARG A 59 13.76 3.29 -1.91
CA ARG A 59 15.22 3.17 -2.13
C ARG A 59 15.58 2.91 -3.59
N ARG A 60 14.72 2.22 -4.33
CA ARG A 60 14.89 1.92 -5.76
C ARG A 60 14.38 3.05 -6.67
N GLY A 61 13.84 4.14 -6.12
CA GLY A 61 13.29 5.26 -6.90
C GLY A 61 12.04 4.91 -7.70
N LEU A 62 11.33 3.84 -7.32
CA LEU A 62 10.09 3.42 -7.99
C LEU A 62 8.91 4.29 -7.57
N VAL A 63 8.90 4.70 -6.32
CA VAL A 63 7.87 5.55 -5.71
C VAL A 63 8.55 6.53 -4.76
N GLY A 64 7.95 7.70 -4.57
CA GLY A 64 8.51 8.75 -3.73
C GLY A 64 7.41 9.67 -3.24
N TRP A 65 7.62 10.19 -2.03
CA TRP A 65 6.78 11.25 -1.51
C TRP A 65 7.35 12.53 -2.11
N GLU A 66 6.66 13.17 -3.05
CA GLU A 66 6.99 14.58 -3.27
C GLU A 66 6.81 15.29 -1.93
N GLU A 67 7.77 16.14 -1.56
CA GLU A 67 7.96 16.80 -0.25
C GLU A 67 6.64 17.29 0.42
N GLY A 68 5.61 17.63 -0.36
CA GLY A 68 4.28 18.03 0.11
C GLY A 68 3.48 16.93 0.85
N SER A 69 3.68 15.65 0.53
CA SER A 69 2.86 14.54 1.02
C SER A 69 3.19 14.10 2.46
N ARG A 70 4.36 14.51 3.00
CA ARG A 70 4.76 14.23 4.40
C ARG A 70 3.85 14.92 5.43
N ARG A 71 3.22 16.04 5.07
CA ARG A 71 2.25 16.74 5.94
C ARG A 71 0.89 16.04 5.98
N GLU A 72 0.47 15.40 4.88
CA GLU A 72 -0.78 14.66 4.81
C GLU A 72 -0.70 13.26 5.44
N ALA A 73 0.44 12.56 5.29
CA ALA A 73 0.67 11.24 5.91
C ALA A 73 0.46 11.25 7.43
N ALA A 74 0.95 12.29 8.10
CA ALA A 74 0.76 12.49 9.54
C ALA A 74 -0.71 12.76 9.93
N SER A 75 -1.53 13.26 9.00
CA SER A 75 -2.96 13.50 9.23
C SER A 75 -3.81 12.24 9.03
N ARG A 76 -3.42 11.34 8.12
CA ARG A 76 -4.16 10.09 7.80
C ARG A 76 -3.96 8.98 8.82
N LEU A 77 -2.77 8.88 9.43
CA LEU A 77 -2.52 7.95 10.56
C LEU A 77 -3.50 8.16 11.73
N ARG A 78 -4.10 9.35 11.85
CA ARG A 78 -5.12 9.66 12.86
C ARG A 78 -6.53 9.18 12.47
N GLN A 79 -6.82 8.97 11.18
CA GLN A 79 -8.12 8.52 10.69
C GLN A 79 -8.24 6.99 10.67
N GLU A 80 -7.19 6.26 10.32
CA GLU A 80 -7.24 4.79 10.19
C GLU A 80 -7.46 4.05 11.53
N CYS A 81 -6.87 4.56 12.63
CA CYS A 81 -7.11 3.98 13.97
C CYS A 81 -8.57 4.11 14.43
N LYS A 82 -9.36 5.02 13.83
CA LYS A 82 -10.78 5.23 14.19
C LYS A 82 -11.68 4.16 13.57
N SER A 83 -11.32 3.59 12.42
CA SER A 83 -12.23 2.72 11.66
C SER A 83 -12.15 1.23 12.02
N ASN A 84 -11.04 0.76 12.62
CA ASN A 84 -10.84 -0.66 12.92
C ASN A 84 -11.18 -1.09 14.35
N HIS A 85 -11.64 -0.19 15.25
CA HIS A 85 -11.99 -0.56 16.63
C HIS A 85 -13.50 -0.83 16.85
N ASP A 86 -14.40 -0.41 15.97
CA ASP A 86 -15.85 -0.49 16.22
C ASP A 86 -16.50 -1.85 15.86
N ALA A 87 -15.73 -2.88 15.50
CA ALA A 87 -16.26 -4.19 15.06
C ALA A 87 -16.17 -5.33 16.11
N ARG A 88 -16.02 -5.01 17.41
CA ARG A 88 -16.14 -5.98 18.51
C ARG A 88 -16.88 -5.39 19.71
N ALA A 89 -18.15 -5.07 19.53
CA ALA A 89 -19.08 -4.85 20.64
C ALA A 89 -20.49 -5.31 20.23
N SER A 90 -20.75 -6.61 20.41
CA SER A 90 -22.08 -7.18 20.60
C SER A 90 -21.94 -8.43 21.47
#